data_AF-A0A2W0DUC0-F1
#
_entry.id   AF-A0A2W0DUC0-F1
#
_cell.length_a   1.000
_cell.length_b   1.000
_cell.length_c   1.000
_cell.angle_alpha   90.00
_cell.angle_beta   90.00
_cell.angle_gamma   90.00
#
_symmetry.space_group_name_H-M   'P 1'
#
loop_
_entity.id
_entity.type
_entity.pdbx_description
1 polymer ?
#
loop_
_entity_poly.entity_id
_entity_poly.type
_entity_poly.pdbx_seq_one_letter_code
_entity_poly.pdbx_strand_id
1 'polypeptide(L)'
;MTTPAPLRLDGGSLLSKWGFSDGDLMIDWAWDNLPADDAERVSEQHHDLLIGLVQERLVPELTEWDVEVAVMETLHNPIRARRIDGAEVDWRDPEFSHPLENIEVVVSAEHVLQKVRQGEAA
;
A
#
# COMPACT_ATOMS: atom_id res chain seq x y z
N MET A 1 15.10 -13.68 18.05
CA MET A 1 14.17 -12.75 17.39
C MET A 1 13.64 -13.46 16.17
N THR A 2 12.32 -13.56 16.04
CA THR A 2 11.67 -14.15 14.87
C THR A 2 11.83 -13.19 13.69
N THR A 3 12.11 -13.70 12.50
CA THR A 3 12.15 -12.87 11.30
C THR A 3 10.75 -12.28 11.05
N PRO A 4 10.62 -10.95 10.84
CA PRO A 4 9.35 -10.33 10.46
C PRO A 4 8.71 -10.99 9.23
N ALA A 5 7.39 -11.09 9.21
CA ALA A 5 6.64 -11.60 8.06
C ALA A 5 6.72 -10.62 6.87
N PRO A 6 6.60 -11.10 5.62
CA PRO A 6 6.50 -10.21 4.48
C PRO A 6 5.18 -9.42 4.50
N LEU A 7 5.18 -8.26 3.85
CA LEU A 7 3.99 -7.44 3.63
C LEU A 7 3.30 -7.88 2.32
N ARG A 8 1.97 -7.90 2.31
CA ARG A 8 1.17 -8.19 1.12
C ARG A 8 0.46 -6.92 0.66
N LEU A 9 0.62 -6.58 -0.62
CA LEU A 9 -0.09 -5.50 -1.27
C LEU A 9 -1.02 -6.10 -2.32
N ASP A 10 -2.30 -5.78 -2.27
CA ASP A 10 -3.28 -6.27 -3.24
C ASP A 10 -3.76 -5.15 -4.17
N GLY A 11 -4.04 -5.48 -5.43
CA GLY A 11 -4.56 -4.54 -6.41
C GLY A 11 -5.99 -4.09 -6.12
N GLY A 12 -6.79 -4.91 -5.42
CA GLY A 12 -8.16 -4.57 -5.03
C GLY A 12 -8.22 -3.37 -4.09
N SER A 13 -7.23 -3.22 -3.23
CA SER A 13 -7.08 -2.08 -2.32
C SER A 13 -6.92 -0.74 -3.06
N LEU A 14 -6.40 -0.72 -4.30
CA LEU A 14 -6.38 0.50 -5.11
C LEU A 14 -7.78 0.92 -5.57
N LEU A 15 -8.73 -0.01 -5.65
CA LEU A 15 -10.08 0.23 -6.16
C LEU A 15 -11.06 0.62 -5.05
N SER A 16 -10.64 0.56 -3.78
CA SER A 16 -11.51 0.77 -2.63
C SER A 16 -11.16 2.05 -1.88
N LYS A 17 -12.20 2.79 -1.48
CA LYS A 17 -12.06 3.89 -0.51
C LYS A 17 -11.32 3.43 0.76
N TRP A 18 -11.61 2.21 1.21
CA TRP A 18 -11.14 1.59 2.45
C TRP A 18 -9.99 0.58 2.21
N GLY A 19 -9.37 0.61 1.04
CA GLY A 19 -8.27 -0.30 0.69
C GLY A 19 -7.05 -0.13 1.61
N PHE A 20 -6.19 -1.14 1.61
CA PHE A 20 -4.98 -1.23 2.44
C PHE A 20 -5.27 -1.02 3.93
N SER A 21 -6.28 -1.71 4.47
CA SER A 21 -6.74 -1.53 5.85
C SER A 21 -7.10 -0.06 6.15
N ASP A 22 -7.83 0.58 5.23
CA ASP A 22 -8.11 2.01 5.30
C ASP A 22 -6.87 2.93 5.36
N GLY A 23 -5.74 2.48 4.81
CA GLY A 23 -4.45 3.17 4.88
C GLY A 23 -3.53 2.68 6.01
N ASP A 24 -4.05 1.92 6.97
CA ASP A 24 -3.33 1.48 8.15
C ASP A 24 -2.53 0.19 7.95
N LEU A 25 -2.50 -0.39 6.74
CA LEU A 25 -1.79 -1.64 6.48
C LEU A 25 -0.33 -1.65 6.97
N MET A 26 0.37 -0.51 6.85
CA MET A 26 1.74 -0.37 7.35
C MET A 26 1.83 -0.32 8.88
N ILE A 27 0.83 0.26 9.55
CA ILE A 27 0.70 0.27 11.01
C ILE A 27 0.46 -1.16 11.49
N ASP A 28 -0.55 -1.82 10.92
CA ASP A 28 -0.92 -3.20 11.25
C ASP A 28 0.29 -4.14 11.13
N TRP A 29 0.99 -4.08 9.99
CA TRP A 29 2.19 -4.87 9.77
C TRP A 29 3.29 -4.58 10.79
N ALA A 30 3.52 -3.31 11.14
CA ALA A 30 4.58 -2.93 12.05
C ALA A 30 4.32 -3.43 13.48
N TRP A 31 3.10 -3.28 13.99
CA TRP A 31 2.73 -3.74 15.33
C TRP A 31 2.75 -5.27 15.46
N ASP A 32 2.46 -5.99 14.38
CA ASP A 32 2.51 -7.45 14.37
C ASP A 32 3.93 -8.01 14.28
N ASN A 33 4.88 -7.24 13.74
CA ASN A 33 6.17 -7.79 13.32
C ASN A 33 7.40 -7.14 13.95
N LEU A 34 7.28 -5.96 14.57
CA LEU A 34 8.40 -5.20 15.10
C LEU A 34 8.29 -4.98 16.62
N PRO A 35 9.41 -4.68 17.30
CA PRO A 35 9.36 -4.13 18.66
C PRO A 35 8.57 -2.82 18.69
N ALA A 36 7.94 -2.51 19.84
CA ALA A 36 7.06 -1.35 19.99
C ALA A 36 7.70 -0.03 19.53
N ASP A 37 8.95 0.25 19.93
CA ASP A 37 9.66 1.48 19.56
C ASP A 37 9.88 1.63 18.05
N ASP A 38 10.06 0.51 17.33
CA ASP A 38 10.20 0.51 15.87
C ASP A 38 8.83 0.56 15.18
N ALA A 39 7.80 -0.06 15.76
CA ALA A 39 6.43 -0.01 15.26
C ALA A 39 5.84 1.41 15.36
N GLU A 40 6.10 2.11 16.46
CA GLU A 40 5.71 3.50 16.65
C GLU A 40 6.35 4.39 15.58
N ARG A 41 7.64 4.19 15.29
CA ARG A 41 8.34 4.92 14.23
C ARG A 41 7.75 4.70 12.84
N VAL A 42 7.40 3.46 12.49
CA VAL A 42 6.69 3.19 11.23
C VAL A 42 5.32 3.87 11.20
N SER A 43 4.62 3.91 12.34
CA SER A 43 3.31 4.54 12.44
C SER A 43 3.35 6.04 12.15
N GLU A 44 4.45 6.74 12.45
CA GLU A 44 4.60 8.17 12.12
C GLU A 44 4.70 8.45 10.62
N GLN A 45 5.16 7.48 9.82
CA GLN A 45 5.45 7.63 8.39
C GLN A 45 4.63 6.67 7.50
N HIS A 46 3.65 5.99 8.09
CA HIS A 46 2.96 4.85 7.48
C HIS A 46 2.37 5.14 6.09
N HIS A 47 1.79 6.33 5.89
CA HIS A 47 1.25 6.72 4.59
C HIS A 47 2.32 6.86 3.50
N ASP A 48 3.42 7.57 3.79
CA ASP A 48 4.49 7.75 2.80
C ASP A 48 5.17 6.42 2.46
N LEU A 49 5.33 5.55 3.45
CA LEU A 49 5.83 4.20 3.26
C LEU A 49 4.87 3.37 2.39
N LEU A 50 3.57 3.41 2.68
CA LEU A 50 2.55 2.69 1.90
C LEU A 50 2.52 3.19 0.45
N ILE A 51 2.45 4.50 0.23
CA ILE A 51 2.50 5.12 -1.10
C ILE A 51 3.75 4.67 -1.85
N GLY A 52 4.91 4.78 -1.22
CA GLY A 52 6.19 4.42 -1.81
C GLY A 52 6.27 2.95 -2.19
N LEU A 53 5.80 2.05 -1.33
CA LEU A 53 5.78 0.61 -1.62
C LEU A 53 4.78 0.25 -2.71
N VAL A 54 3.59 0.86 -2.72
CA VAL A 54 2.59 0.66 -3.78
C VAL A 54 3.14 1.11 -5.13
N GLN A 55 3.73 2.30 -5.22
CA GLN A 55 4.30 2.83 -6.46
C GLN A 55 5.53 2.05 -6.94
N GLU A 56 6.37 1.57 -6.02
CA GLU A 56 7.61 0.87 -6.34
C GLU A 56 7.38 -0.63 -6.63
N ARG A 57 6.40 -1.25 -5.98
CA ARG A 57 6.25 -2.72 -5.96
C ARG A 57 4.94 -3.21 -6.56
N LEU A 58 3.81 -2.56 -6.29
CA LEU A 58 2.51 -3.02 -6.78
C LEU A 58 2.23 -2.52 -8.20
N VAL A 59 2.29 -1.21 -8.42
CA VAL A 59 1.96 -0.59 -9.72
C VAL A 59 2.77 -1.17 -10.88
N PRO A 60 4.09 -1.43 -10.77
CA PRO A 60 4.86 -1.99 -11.88
C PRO A 60 4.44 -3.41 -12.28
N GLU A 61 3.80 -4.16 -11.39
CA GLU A 61 3.33 -5.53 -11.68
C GLU A 61 1.96 -5.54 -12.38
N LEU A 62 1.26 -4.39 -12.44
CA LEU A 62 -0.06 -4.25 -13.09
C LEU A 62 0.04 -4.12 -14.61
N THR A 63 0.96 -4.86 -15.23
CA THR A 63 1.40 -4.67 -16.63
C THR A 63 0.34 -4.91 -17.70
N GLU A 64 -0.78 -5.56 -17.35
CA GLU A 64 -1.90 -5.81 -18.26
C GLU A 64 -2.76 -4.55 -18.50
N TRP A 65 -2.65 -3.54 -17.64
CA TRP A 65 -3.49 -2.33 -17.67
C TRP A 65 -2.67 -1.05 -17.55
N ASP A 66 -3.17 0.04 -18.13
CA ASP A 66 -2.64 1.37 -17.87
C ASP A 66 -3.27 1.94 -16.60
N VAL A 67 -2.61 1.74 -15.45
CA VAL A 67 -3.11 2.15 -14.14
C VAL A 67 -2.49 3.49 -13.73
N GLU A 68 -3.32 4.54 -13.72
CA GLU A 68 -2.96 5.81 -13.12
C GLU A 68 -3.38 5.82 -11.64
N VAL A 69 -2.44 6.08 -10.73
CA VAL A 69 -2.73 6.24 -9.30
C VAL A 69 -2.79 7.71 -8.89
N ALA A 70 -3.59 8.01 -7.86
CA ALA A 70 -3.62 9.30 -7.20
C ALA A 70 -3.28 9.15 -5.72
N VAL A 71 -2.40 10.04 -5.24
CA VAL A 71 -2.13 10.22 -3.81
C VAL A 71 -3.20 11.15 -3.23
N MET A 72 -3.71 10.78 -2.07
CA MET A 72 -4.86 11.40 -1.43
C MET A 72 -4.42 12.02 -0.11
N GLU A 73 -4.62 13.32 0.05
CA GLU A 73 -4.38 14.02 1.33
C GLU A 73 -5.52 13.71 2.31
N THR A 74 -5.44 12.56 2.98
CA THR A 74 -6.48 12.06 3.90
C THR A 74 -5.84 11.25 5.03
N LEU A 75 -6.62 11.01 6.09
CA LEU A 75 -6.29 10.09 7.18
C LEU A 75 -6.69 8.63 6.89
N HIS A 76 -7.30 8.40 5.73
CA HIS A 76 -7.73 7.09 5.22
C HIS A 76 -6.73 6.58 4.17
N ASN A 77 -7.12 5.57 3.38
CA ASN A 77 -6.32 5.05 2.26
C ASN A 77 -5.67 6.19 1.44
N PRO A 78 -4.33 6.35 1.50
CA PRO A 78 -3.62 7.50 0.94
C PRO A 78 -3.31 7.34 -0.55
N ILE A 79 -3.54 6.16 -1.15
CA ILE A 79 -3.26 5.90 -2.56
C ILE A 79 -4.34 5.04 -3.20
N ARG A 80 -4.89 5.50 -4.34
CA ARG A 80 -5.97 4.82 -5.06
C ARG A 80 -5.73 4.82 -6.57
N ALA A 81 -6.32 3.87 -7.28
CA ALA A 81 -6.45 3.95 -8.72
C ALA A 81 -7.37 5.13 -9.07
N ARG A 82 -6.87 6.03 -9.92
CA ARG A 82 -7.63 7.13 -10.51
C ARG A 82 -8.23 6.70 -11.84
N ARG A 83 -7.41 6.04 -12.68
CA ARG A 83 -7.84 5.53 -13.98
C ARG A 83 -7.25 4.16 -14.27
N ILE A 84 -8.00 3.38 -15.04
CA ILE A 84 -7.56 2.11 -15.61
C ILE A 84 -7.96 2.14 -17.09
N ASP A 85 -6.99 1.97 -17.98
CA ASP A 85 -7.17 2.03 -19.44
C ASP A 85 -7.92 3.29 -19.90
N GLY A 86 -7.63 4.41 -19.22
CA GLY A 86 -8.24 5.72 -19.46
C GLY A 86 -9.64 5.93 -18.88
N ALA A 87 -10.28 4.90 -18.29
CA ALA A 87 -11.56 5.02 -17.61
C ALA A 87 -11.38 5.44 -16.15
N GLU A 88 -12.20 6.37 -15.66
CA GLU A 88 -12.14 6.79 -14.25
C GLU A 88 -12.69 5.70 -13.33
N VAL A 89 -12.00 5.50 -12.21
CA VAL A 89 -12.40 4.56 -11.16
C VAL A 89 -13.21 5.31 -10.11
N ASP A 90 -14.43 4.84 -9.82
CA ASP A 90 -15.20 5.31 -8.66
C ASP A 90 -14.93 4.42 -7.44
N TRP A 91 -13.92 4.80 -6.65
CA TRP A 91 -13.55 4.07 -5.44
C TRP A 91 -14.59 4.09 -4.31
N ARG A 92 -15.74 4.76 -4.51
CA ARG A 92 -16.86 4.76 -3.55
C ARG A 92 -17.94 3.76 -3.93
N ASP A 93 -17.91 3.24 -5.15
CA ASP A 93 -18.84 2.23 -5.63
C ASP A 93 -18.42 0.86 -5.09
N PRO A 94 -19.18 0.27 -4.14
CA PRO A 94 -18.85 -1.04 -3.58
C PRO A 94 -19.09 -2.18 -4.57
N GLU A 95 -19.78 -1.92 -5.69
CA GLU A 95 -20.04 -2.90 -6.75
C GLU A 95 -19.01 -2.80 -7.88
N PHE A 96 -18.11 -1.81 -7.85
CA PHE A 96 -17.02 -1.73 -8.82
C PHE A 96 -16.12 -2.95 -8.68
N SER A 97 -16.01 -3.71 -9.75
CA SER A 97 -15.13 -4.88 -9.81
C SER A 97 -14.19 -4.82 -11.00
N HIS A 98 -12.94 -5.19 -10.77
CA HIS A 98 -11.91 -5.23 -11.80
C HIS A 98 -10.93 -6.39 -11.56
N PRO A 99 -10.38 -7.04 -12.60
CA PRO A 99 -9.43 -8.15 -12.43
C PRO A 99 -8.20 -7.83 -11.57
N LEU A 100 -7.86 -6.55 -11.39
CA LEU A 100 -6.83 -6.06 -10.47
C LEU A 100 -6.99 -6.59 -9.04
N GLU A 101 -8.21 -6.89 -8.59
CA GLU A 101 -8.48 -7.50 -7.28
C GLU A 101 -7.76 -8.84 -7.06
N ASN A 102 -7.38 -9.52 -8.14
CA ASN A 102 -6.72 -10.83 -8.08
C ASN A 102 -5.18 -10.73 -8.11
N ILE A 103 -4.63 -9.52 -8.17
CA ILE A 103 -3.19 -9.29 -8.16
C ILE A 103 -2.73 -9.06 -6.72
N GLU A 104 -1.80 -9.89 -6.26
CA GLU A 104 -1.13 -9.75 -4.97
C GLU A 104 0.38 -9.66 -5.21
N VAL A 105 1.03 -8.69 -4.57
CA VAL A 105 2.48 -8.54 -4.55
C VAL A 105 2.97 -8.74 -3.12
N VAL A 106 3.93 -9.64 -2.97
CA VAL A 106 4.58 -9.91 -1.68
C VAL A 106 5.88 -9.12 -1.61
N VAL A 107 5.98 -8.22 -0.63
CA VAL A 107 7.19 -7.43 -0.34
C VAL A 107 7.90 -8.07 0.84
N SER A 108 9.20 -8.37 0.69
CA SER A 108 9.97 -8.97 1.79
C SER A 108 10.08 -7.99 2.96
N ALA A 109 10.09 -8.51 4.19
CA ALA A 109 10.30 -7.69 5.38
C ALA A 109 11.59 -6.88 5.32
N GLU A 110 12.66 -7.45 4.75
CA GLU A 110 13.94 -6.76 4.56
C GLU A 110 13.77 -5.50 3.69
N HIS A 111 12.99 -5.60 2.60
CA HIS A 111 12.71 -4.47 1.72
C HIS A 111 11.85 -3.42 2.43
N VAL A 112 10.82 -3.83 3.16
CA VAL A 112 10.00 -2.91 3.98
C VAL A 112 10.88 -2.13 4.95
N LEU A 113 11.75 -2.82 5.69
CA LEU A 113 12.68 -2.20 6.63
C LEU A 113 13.72 -1.30 5.95
N GLN A 114 14.16 -1.64 4.74
CA GLN A 114 15.02 -0.77 3.96
C GLN A 114 14.30 0.54 3.60
N LYS A 115 13.02 0.47 3.23
CA LYS A 115 12.21 1.65 2.91
C LYS A 115 12.01 2.56 4.12
N VAL A 116 11.73 1.98 5.30
CA VAL A 116 11.63 2.72 6.58
C VAL A 116 12.90 3.54 6.83
N ARG A 117 14.07 2.89 6.74
CA ARG A 117 15.37 3.58 6.92
C ARG A 117 15.66 4.67 5.90
N GLN A 118 15.10 4.58 4.68
CA GLN A 118 15.26 5.60 3.64
C GLN A 118 14.32 6.79 3.86
N GLY A 119 13.12 6.57 4.40
CA GLY A 119 12.17 7.62 4.76
C GLY A 119 12.68 8.52 5.88
N GLU A 120 13.47 7.99 6.82
CA GLU A 120 14.11 8.74 7.90
C GLU A 120 15.17 9.76 7.45
N ALA A 121 15.68 9.65 6.22
CA ALA A 121 16.79 10.48 5.71
C ALA A 121 16.32 11.69 4.89
N ALA A 122 15.01 11.85 4.69
CA ALA A 122 14.39 12.93 3.91
C ALA A 122 13.84 14.03 4.84
#